data_AF-A0A960YE93-F1
#
_entry.id   AF-A0A960YE93-F1
#
_cell.length_a   1.000
_cell.length_b   1.000
_cell.length_c   1.000
_cell.angle_alpha   90.00
_cell.angle_beta   90.00
_cell.angle_gamma   90.00
#
_symmetry.space_group_name_H-M   'P 1'
#
loop_
_entity.id
_entity.type
_entity.pdbx_description
1 polymer ?
#
loop_
_entity_poly.entity_id
_entity_poly.type
_entity_poly.pdbx_seq_one_letter_code
_entity_poly.pdbx_strand_id
1 'polypeptide(L)'
;ISNIVCASIINALSNKSKSQIMPSVPELVTGNLRDVIDFVKPERTKFLSMNTEFIYDGGNLIGNLLFLPDFDELVELISKLH
;
A
#
# COMPACT_ATOMS: atom_id res chain seq x y z
N ILE A 1 8.65 -8.67 6.87
CA ILE A 1 9.05 -7.68 5.84
C ILE A 1 7.88 -6.75 5.52
N SER A 2 6.71 -7.28 5.12
CA SER A 2 5.55 -6.46 4.72
C SER A 2 5.09 -5.43 5.76
N ASN A 3 5.03 -5.78 7.04
CA ASN A 3 4.65 -4.81 8.09
C ASN A 3 5.58 -3.59 8.14
N ILE A 4 6.90 -3.81 8.05
CA ILE A 4 7.89 -2.72 8.08
C ILE A 4 7.71 -1.82 6.86
N VAL A 5 7.60 -2.41 5.67
CA VAL A 5 7.47 -1.68 4.41
C VAL A 5 6.16 -0.86 4.39
N CYS A 6 5.03 -1.49 4.71
CA CYS A 6 3.74 -0.81 4.74
C CYS A 6 3.72 0.31 5.79
N ALA A 7 4.25 0.08 6.99
CA ALA A 7 4.33 1.10 8.03
C ALA A 7 5.20 2.29 7.60
N SER A 8 6.35 2.05 6.96
CA SER A 8 7.20 3.12 6.43
C SER A 8 6.49 3.99 5.39
N ILE A 9 5.73 3.37 4.48
CA ILE A 9 4.96 4.09 3.46
C ILE A 9 3.82 4.89 4.09
N ILE A 10 3.05 4.28 4.99
CA ILE A 10 1.96 4.95 5.70
C ILE A 10 2.48 6.14 6.50
N ASN A 11 3.61 5.99 7.19
CA ASN A 11 4.24 7.08 7.93
C ASN A 11 4.73 8.20 6.99
N ALA A 12 5.33 7.86 5.86
CA ALA A 12 5.76 8.85 4.88
C ALA A 12 4.57 9.66 4.31
N LEU A 13 3.48 8.98 3.97
CA LEU A 13 2.23 9.61 3.52
C LEU A 13 1.62 10.49 4.60
N SER A 14 1.55 9.99 5.84
CA SER A 14 1.00 10.71 6.98
C SER A 14 1.78 12.01 7.24
N ASN A 15 3.12 11.93 7.25
CA ASN A 15 3.98 13.10 7.44
C ASN A 15 3.83 14.12 6.31
N LYS A 16 3.78 13.65 5.06
CA LYS A 16 3.71 14.53 3.89
C LYS A 16 2.36 15.23 3.77
N SER A 17 1.27 14.50 4.03
CA SER A 17 -0.11 15.01 3.97
C SER A 17 -0.55 15.73 5.25
N LYS A 18 0.30 15.77 6.29
CA LYS A 18 -0.03 16.24 7.64
C LYS A 18 -1.35 15.64 8.18
N SER A 19 -1.66 14.41 7.77
CA SER A 19 -2.89 13.70 8.14
C SER A 19 -2.52 12.46 8.93
N GLN A 20 -3.23 12.18 10.01
CA GLN A 20 -3.01 10.97 10.79
C GLN A 20 -3.65 9.78 10.05
N ILE A 21 -2.82 8.84 9.58
CA ILE A 21 -3.29 7.59 8.99
C ILE A 21 -3.05 6.50 10.04
N MET A 22 -4.12 5.87 10.54
CA MET A 22 -4.02 4.82 11.55
C MET A 22 -4.05 3.45 10.88
N PRO A 23 -2.92 2.73 10.77
CA PRO A 23 -2.92 1.38 10.23
C PRO A 23 -3.61 0.41 11.19
N SER A 24 -4.37 -0.53 10.63
CA SER A 24 -4.84 -1.72 11.34
C SER A 24 -3.76 -2.79 11.41
N VAL A 25 -4.01 -3.86 12.17
CA VAL A 25 -3.13 -5.03 12.21
C VAL A 25 -3.10 -5.69 10.83
N PRO A 26 -1.93 -5.94 10.23
CA PRO A 26 -1.85 -6.58 8.93
C PRO A 26 -2.39 -8.02 8.96
N GLU A 27 -3.13 -8.39 7.92
CA GLU A 27 -3.58 -9.76 7.67
C GLU A 27 -2.74 -10.40 6.57
N LEU A 28 -2.40 -11.68 6.73
CA LEU A 28 -1.69 -12.46 5.71
C LEU A 28 -2.70 -13.32 4.94
N VAL A 29 -2.81 -13.07 3.65
CA VAL A 29 -3.62 -13.86 2.73
C VAL A 29 -2.71 -14.48 1.68
N THR A 30 -2.92 -15.75 1.40
CA THR A 30 -2.16 -16.51 0.40
C THR A 30 -3.11 -17.23 -0.52
N GLY A 31 -2.81 -17.22 -1.82
CA GLY A 31 -3.66 -17.78 -2.86
C GLY A 31 -3.14 -17.35 -4.22
N ASN A 32 -3.86 -17.70 -5.28
CA ASN A 32 -3.58 -17.08 -6.57
C ASN A 32 -4.02 -15.60 -6.55
N LEU A 33 -3.59 -14.80 -7.53
CA LEU A 33 -3.92 -13.37 -7.57
C LEU A 33 -5.43 -13.10 -7.52
N ARG A 34 -6.24 -13.94 -8.17
CA ARG A 34 -7.69 -13.80 -8.19
C ARG A 34 -8.29 -14.02 -6.81
N ASP A 35 -7.85 -15.06 -6.09
CA ASP A 35 -8.31 -15.34 -4.72
C ASP A 35 -8.01 -14.15 -3.79
N VAL A 36 -6.82 -13.56 -3.92
CA VAL A 36 -6.40 -12.41 -3.10
C VAL A 36 -7.24 -11.16 -3.44
N ILE A 37 -7.49 -10.89 -4.72
CA ILE A 37 -8.33 -9.75 -5.13
C ILE A 37 -9.78 -9.95 -4.69
N ASP A 38 -10.32 -11.17 -4.81
CA ASP A 38 -11.68 -11.52 -4.37
C ASP A 38 -11.83 -11.46 -2.84
N PHE A 39 -10.74 -11.65 -2.09
CA PHE A 39 -10.71 -11.45 -0.65
C PHE A 39 -10.72 -9.95 -0.29
N VAL A 40 -9.85 -9.15 -0.92
CA VAL A 40 -9.69 -7.71 -0.61
C VAL A 40 -10.90 -6.90 -1.07
N LYS A 41 -11.57 -7.31 -2.17
CA LYS A 41 -12.77 -6.65 -2.73
C LYS A 41 -12.62 -5.13 -2.85
N PRO A 42 -11.64 -4.62 -3.62
CA PRO A 42 -11.44 -3.19 -3.76
C PRO A 42 -12.71 -2.52 -4.33
N GLU A 43 -13.17 -1.45 -3.67
CA GLU A 43 -14.45 -0.79 -4.02
C GLU A 43 -14.42 -0.08 -5.39
N ARG A 44 -13.24 0.36 -5.84
CA ARG A 44 -13.05 1.10 -7.11
C ARG A 44 -11.76 0.69 -7.82
N THR A 45 -11.66 0.97 -9.12
CA THR A 45 -10.60 0.49 -10.02
C THR A 45 -9.31 1.33 -10.05
N LYS A 46 -9.25 2.46 -9.33
CA LYS A 46 -8.04 3.29 -9.29
C LYS A 46 -7.19 2.90 -8.08
N PHE A 47 -5.96 2.51 -8.35
CA PHE A 47 -4.98 2.11 -7.36
C PHE A 47 -3.62 2.72 -7.69
N LEU A 48 -2.78 2.86 -6.67
CA LEU A 48 -1.37 3.19 -6.88
C LEU A 48 -0.58 1.89 -6.82
N SER A 49 0.17 1.60 -7.88
CA SER A 49 1.13 0.49 -7.90
C SER A 49 2.52 1.02 -7.69
N MET A 50 3.22 0.49 -6.69
CA MET A 50 4.60 0.82 -6.38
C MET A 50 5.46 -0.42 -6.59
N ASN A 51 6.21 -0.42 -7.70
CA ASN A 51 7.20 -1.45 -7.96
C ASN A 51 8.36 -1.21 -7.00
N THR A 52 8.65 -2.20 -6.17
CA THR A 52 9.63 -2.09 -5.09
C THR A 52 10.70 -3.15 -5.28
N GLU A 53 11.96 -2.72 -5.22
CA GLU A 53 13.12 -3.60 -5.29
C GLU A 53 13.87 -3.55 -3.96
N PHE A 54 13.98 -4.70 -3.31
CA PHE A 54 14.73 -4.87 -2.07
C PHE A 54 16.06 -5.54 -2.38
N ILE A 55 17.13 -4.77 -2.31
CA ILE A 55 18.50 -5.24 -2.57
C ILE A 55 19.10 -5.76 -1.26
N TYR A 56 19.71 -6.94 -1.30
CA TYR A 56 20.45 -7.52 -0.17
C TYR A 56 21.73 -8.21 -0.67
N ASP A 57 22.64 -8.55 0.25
CA ASP A 57 23.90 -9.17 -0.15
C ASP A 57 23.65 -10.55 -0.77
N GLY A 58 23.98 -10.70 -2.06
CA GLY A 58 23.72 -11.90 -2.84
C GLY A 58 22.44 -11.91 -3.69
N GLY A 59 21.65 -10.82 -3.75
CA GLY A 59 20.51 -10.75 -4.68
C GLY A 59 19.54 -9.59 -4.49
N ASN A 60 18.41 -9.64 -5.20
CA ASN A 60 17.31 -8.71 -5.07
C ASN A 60 15.97 -9.44 -4.96
N LEU A 61 15.06 -8.86 -4.19
CA LEU A 61 13.65 -9.26 -4.11
C LEU A 61 12.82 -8.18 -4.77
N ILE A 62 12.07 -8.55 -5.82
CA ILE A 62 11.13 -7.65 -6.48
C ILE A 62 9.74 -7.90 -5.89
N GLY A 63 9.09 -6.84 -5.43
CA GLY A 63 7.73 -6.87 -4.90
C GLY A 63 6.90 -5.73 -5.47
N ASN A 64 5.62 -5.98 -5.69
CA ASN A 64 4.67 -4.93 -6.03
C ASN A 64 3.82 -4.61 -4.80
N LEU A 65 3.81 -3.34 -4.42
CA LEU A 65 2.93 -2.84 -3.39
C LEU A 65 1.76 -2.12 -4.06
N LEU A 66 0.55 -2.62 -3.77
CA LEU A 66 -0.68 -2.03 -4.28
C LEU A 66 -1.33 -1.23 -3.15
N PHE A 67 -1.57 0.05 -3.41
CA PHE A 67 -2.36 0.91 -2.55
C PHE A 67 -3.77 1.00 -3.14
N LEU A 68 -4.74 0.52 -2.38
CA LEU A 68 -6.15 0.38 -2.77
C LEU A 68 -7.05 1.27 -1.89
N PRO A 69 -6.88 2.60 -1.92
CA PRO A 69 -7.70 3.51 -1.12
C PRO A 69 -9.10 3.64 -1.75
N ASP A 70 -10.06 4.05 -0.92
CA ASP A 70 -11.30 4.58 -1.47
C ASP A 70 -10.99 5.81 -2.32
N PHE A 71 -11.69 5.97 -3.44
CA PHE A 71 -11.37 7.04 -4.38
C PHE A 71 -11.54 8.42 -3.77
N ASP A 72 -12.55 8.60 -2.92
CA ASP A 72 -12.82 9.88 -2.28
C ASP A 72 -11.70 10.21 -1.27
N GLU A 73 -11.21 9.21 -0.54
CA GLU A 73 -10.03 9.33 0.33
C GLU A 73 -8.73 9.61 -0.46
N LEU A 74 -8.56 8.98 -1.63
CA LEU A 74 -7.42 9.24 -2.50
C LEU A 74 -7.41 10.67 -3.03
N VAL A 75 -8.56 11.18 -3.46
CA VAL A 75 -8.70 12.57 -3.92
C VAL A 75 -8.39 13.53 -2.78
N GLU A 76 -8.91 13.27 -1.58
CA GLU A 76 -8.60 14.06 -0.39
C GLU A 76 -7.10 14.04 -0.08
N LEU A 77 -6.47 12.87 -0.08
CA LEU A 77 -5.04 12.72 0.18
C LEU A 77 -4.20 13.51 -0.84
N ILE A 78 -4.49 13.39 -2.13
CA ILE A 78 -3.80 14.12 -3.20
C ILE A 78 -3.98 15.64 -3.06
N SER A 79 -5.17 16.09 -2.65
CA SER A 79 -5.46 17.51 -2.47
C SER A 79 -4.56 18.16 -1.40
N LYS A 80 -4.13 17.38 -0.40
CA LYS A 80 -3.24 17.82 0.69
C LYS A 80 -1.75 17.78 0.35
N LEU A 81 -1.38 17.26 -0.82
CA LEU A 81 0.02 17.17 -1.27
C LEU A 81 0.46 18.40 -2.08
N HIS A 82 -0.44 19.34 -2.36
CA HIS A 82 -0.17 20.61 -3.03
C HIS A 82 0.21 21.72 -2.06
#